data_AF-A0A1I0API4-F1
#
_entry.id   AF-A0A1I0API4-F1
#
_cell.length_a   1.000
_cell.length_b   1.000
_cell.length_c   1.000
_cell.angle_alpha   90.00
_cell.angle_beta   90.00
_cell.angle_gamma   90.00
#
_symmetry.space_group_name_H-M   'P 1'
#
loop_
_entity.id
_entity.type
_entity.pdbx_description
1 polymer ?
#
loop_
_entity_poly.entity_id
_entity_poly.type
_entity_poly.pdbx_seq_one_letter_code
_entity_poly.pdbx_strand_id
1 'polypeptide(L)' 'MRHPYQQYENTPAWEKVKRIILDLEANNDIELLTPVEYVVGYLCREMAPWLTEKTPQEDENNR' A
#
# COMPACT_ATOMS: atom_id res chain seq x y z
N MET A 1 10.26 -3.07 -15.19
CA MET A 1 9.59 -4.25 -15.79
C MET A 1 8.14 -3.91 -16.06
N ARG A 2 7.46 -4.57 -17.01
CA ARG A 2 5.99 -4.48 -17.08
C ARG A 2 5.37 -5.39 -16.03
N HIS A 3 4.48 -4.87 -15.20
CA HIS A 3 3.68 -5.62 -14.22
C HIS A 3 2.22 -5.13 -14.28
N PRO A 4 1.23 -5.91 -13.80
CA PRO A 4 -0.19 -5.56 -13.97
C PRO A 4 -0.65 -4.35 -13.14
N TYR A 5 0.17 -3.92 -12.17
CA TYR A 5 -0.20 -2.92 -11.15
C TYR A 5 0.25 -1.48 -11.45
N GLN A 6 0.58 -1.16 -12.70
CA GLN A 6 1.09 0.17 -13.09
C GLN A 6 0.17 1.33 -12.69
N GLN A 7 -1.14 1.10 -12.66
CA GLN A 7 -2.14 2.10 -12.26
C GLN A 7 -1.99 2.59 -10.81
N TYR A 8 -1.29 1.84 -9.96
CA TYR A 8 -1.05 2.22 -8.57
C TYR A 8 0.30 2.92 -8.38
N GLU A 9 1.21 2.86 -9.37
CA GLU A 9 2.51 3.53 -9.27
C GLU A 9 2.33 5.04 -9.05
N ASN A 10 3.23 5.64 -8.27
CA ASN A 10 3.22 7.06 -7.90
C ASN A 10 2.00 7.50 -7.07
N THR A 11 1.12 6.59 -6.65
CA THR A 11 0.10 6.93 -5.65
C THR A 11 0.72 7.02 -4.25
N PRO A 12 0.18 7.86 -3.34
CA PRO A 12 0.68 7.93 -1.96
C PRO A 12 0.62 6.57 -1.23
N ALA A 13 -0.40 5.77 -1.53
CA ALA A 13 -0.54 4.42 -0.99
C ALA A 13 0.59 3.50 -1.46
N TRP A 14 0.91 3.52 -2.75
CA TRP A 14 2.02 2.75 -3.32
C TRP A 14 3.35 3.09 -2.65
N GLU A 15 3.69 4.38 -2.55
CA GLU A 15 4.94 4.81 -1.91
C GLU A 15 5.02 4.35 -0.45
N LYS A 16 3.92 4.47 0.30
CA LYS A 16 3.86 4.06 1.70
C LYS A 16 4.00 2.55 1.86
N VAL A 17 3.27 1.77 1.07
CA VAL A 17 3.31 0.30 1.12
C VAL A 17 4.67 -0.21 0.66
N LYS A 18 5.22 0.34 -0.42
CA LYS A 18 6.56 -0.01 -0.90
C LYS A 18 7.62 0.20 0.17
N ARG A 19 7.58 1.32 0.89
CA ARG A 19 8.49 1.56 2.01
C ARG A 19 8.34 0.51 3.11
N ILE A 20 7.11 0.23 3.55
CA ILE A 20 6.85 -0.78 4.59
C ILE A 20 7.41 -2.15 4.18
N ILE A 21 7.15 -2.58 2.94
CA ILE A 21 7.63 -3.88 2.43
C ILE A 21 9.17 -3.92 2.38
N LEU A 22 9.82 -2.86 1.91
CA LEU A 22 11.28 -2.79 1.88
C LEU A 22 11.90 -2.76 3.28
N ASP A 23 11.27 -2.07 4.24
CA ASP A 23 11.73 -2.05 5.63
C ASP A 23 11.65 -3.45 6.27
N LEU A 24 10.55 -4.19 6.02
CA LEU A 24 10.39 -5.57 6.50
C LEU A 24 11.40 -6.54 5.87
N GLU A 25 11.66 -6.40 4.57
CA GLU A 25 12.67 -7.20 3.87
C GLU A 25 14.08 -6.88 4.42
N ALA A 26 14.40 -5.60 4.61
CA ALA A 26 15.70 -5.18 5.14
C ALA A 26 15.94 -5.68 6.58
N ASN A 27 14.88 -5.81 7.38
CA ASN A 27 14.95 -6.36 8.73
C ASN A 27 14.95 -7.90 8.77
N ASN A 28 14.86 -8.58 7.61
CA ASN A 28 14.65 -10.02 7.49
C ASN A 28 13.37 -10.54 8.18
N ASP A 29 12.37 -9.68 8.33
CA ASP A 29 11.04 -10.08 8.82
C ASP A 29 10.28 -10.87 7.74
N ILE A 30 10.57 -10.57 6.48
CA ILE A 30 10.03 -11.25 5.29
C ILE A 30 11.13 -11.50 4.26
N GLU A 31 10.91 -12.47 3.38
CA GLU A 31 11.69 -12.69 2.17
C GLU A 31 10.79 -12.51 0.94
N LEU A 32 11.18 -11.64 0.00
CA LEU A 32 10.44 -11.46 -1.24
C LEU A 32 10.89 -12.45 -2.30
N LEU A 33 10.03 -13.42 -2.62
CA LEU A 33 10.27 -14.39 -3.70
C LEU A 33 9.88 -13.88 -5.09
N THR A 34 9.31 -12.68 -5.16
CA THR A 34 8.88 -12.01 -6.40
C THR A 34 9.28 -10.55 -6.37
N PRO A 35 9.40 -9.86 -7.52
CA PRO A 35 9.75 -8.44 -7.53
C PRO A 35 8.78 -7.61 -6.67
N VAL A 36 9.33 -6.63 -5.94
CA VAL A 36 8.58 -5.80 -4.97
C VAL A 36 7.33 -5.16 -5.58
N GLU A 37 7.36 -4.82 -6.86
CA GLU A 37 6.23 -4.21 -7.57
C GLU A 37 5.00 -5.12 -7.65
N TYR A 38 5.18 -6.45 -7.68
CA TYR A 38 4.06 -7.40 -7.65
C TYR A 38 3.39 -7.43 -6.27
N VAL A 39 4.20 -7.42 -5.21
CA VAL A 39 3.72 -7.47 -3.83
C VAL A 39 3.03 -6.15 -3.47
N VAL A 40 3.71 -5.02 -3.71
CA VAL A 40 3.16 -3.68 -3.46
C VAL A 40 1.88 -3.46 -4.25
N GLY A 41 1.90 -3.81 -5.54
CA GLY A 41 0.75 -3.62 -6.41
C GLY A 41 -0.47 -4.45 -6.03
N TYR A 42 -0.24 -5.71 -5.62
CA TYR A 42 -1.30 -6.55 -5.07
C TYR A 42 -1.91 -5.93 -3.81
N LEU A 43 -1.08 -5.50 -2.86
CA LEU A 43 -1.55 -4.88 -1.62
C LEU A 43 -2.33 -3.59 -1.89
N CYS A 44 -1.84 -2.73 -2.79
CA CYS A 44 -2.56 -1.53 -3.20
C CYS A 44 -3.94 -1.85 -3.80
N ARG A 45 -4.05 -2.91 -4.61
CA ARG A 45 -5.34 -3.37 -5.16
C ARG A 45 -6.32 -3.77 -4.06
N GLU A 46 -5.88 -4.60 -3.13
CA GLU A 46 -6.74 -5.08 -2.04
C GLU A 46 -7.13 -3.97 -1.06
N MET A 47 -6.25 -3.00 -0.85
CA MET A 47 -6.51 -1.87 0.04
C MET A 47 -7.31 -0.74 -0.61
N ALA A 48 -7.45 -0.71 -1.94
CA ALA A 48 -8.11 0.37 -2.67
C ALA A 48 -9.48 0.78 -2.12
N PRO A 49 -10.39 -0.14 -1.69
CA PRO A 49 -11.66 0.23 -1.09
C PRO A 49 -11.49 1.10 0.17
N TRP A 50 -10.57 0.72 1.06
CA TRP A 50 -10.31 1.37 2.35
C TRP A 50 -9.60 2.71 2.24
N LEU A 51 -8.96 2.98 1.10
CA LEU A 51 -8.27 4.25 0.83
C LEU A 51 -9.22 5.36 0.35
N THR A 52 -10.43 4.99 -0.06
CA THR A 52 -11.47 5.92 -0.53
C THR A 52 -12.52 6.23 0.54
N GLU A 53 -12.63 5.37 1.55
CA GLU A 53 -13.48 5.61 2.70
C GLU A 53 -12.83 6.70 3.56
N LYS A 54 -13.42 7.90 3.56
CA LYS A 54 -13.17 8.84 4.64
C LYS A 54 -13.48 8.09 5.93
N THR A 55 -12.48 7.87 6.77
CA THR A 55 -12.69 7.52 8.17
C THR A 55 -13.82 8.41 8.69
N PRO A 56 -14.85 7.88 9.35
CA PRO A 56 -15.79 8.74 10.06
C PRO A 56 -14.95 9.64 10.95
N GLN A 57 -14.84 10.92 10.58
CA GLN A 57 -14.28 11.93 11.44
C GLN A 57 -15.20 11.87 12.65
N GLU A 58 -14.69 11.48 13.82
CA GLU A 58 -15.44 11.64 15.06
C GLU A 58 -15.90 13.09 15.06
N ASP A 59 -17.22 13.27 15.05
CA ASP A 59 -17.87 14.56 15.06
C ASP A 59 -17.47 15.26 16.38
N GLU A 60 -16.33 15.94 16.37
CA GLU A 60 -15.87 16.85 17.42
C GLU A 60 -16.74 18.12 17.48
N ASN A 61 -17.95 18.07 16.93
CA ASN A 61 -18.87 19.18 16.88
C ASN A 61 -20.33 18.71 16.91
N ASN A 62 -20.72 18.00 17.97
CA ASN A 62 -22.13 18.00 18.37
C ASN A 62 -22.31 17.96 19.90
N ARG A 63 -22.42 19.19 20.45
CA ARG A 63 -22.99 19.60 21.76
C ARG A 63 -22.03 19.85 22.91
#